data_AF-A0A3L7B4P4-F1
#
_entry.id   AF-A0A3L7B4P4-F1
#
_cell.length_a   1.000
_cell.length_b   1.000
_cell.length_c   1.000
_cell.angle_alpha   90.00
_cell.angle_beta   90.00
_cell.angle_gamma   90.00
#
_symmetry.space_group_name_H-M   'P 1'
#
loop_
_entity.id
_entity.type
_entity.pdbx_description
1 polymer ?
#
loop_
_entity_poly.entity_id
_entity_poly.type
_entity_poly.pdbx_seq_one_letter_code
_entity_poly.pdbx_strand_id
1 'polypeptide(L)'
;MPDPNSLYGPLDPAPDAGWSTAPPRMGFFTDTSVCIGCKACEVACKEWNGVPGSGLDLLGMSYDNTGALTANSWRHVAFIEQPRPAGHRAPPFAGTPTDGPVSAASAAVAAGTSGRTGTDPGLPTGAPSAAARMATGGPADGAP
;
A
#
# COMPACT_ATOMS: atom_id res chain seq x y z
N MET A 1 36.80 -22.03 14.91
CA MET A 1 35.36 -22.04 15.26
C MET A 1 34.82 -20.65 14.96
N PRO A 2 33.64 -20.51 14.36
CA PRO A 2 32.98 -19.21 14.26
C PRO A 2 32.82 -18.61 15.66
N ASP A 3 32.96 -17.30 15.78
CA ASP A 3 32.70 -16.60 17.04
C ASP A 3 31.23 -16.83 17.45
N PRO A 4 30.93 -17.18 18.71
CA PRO A 4 29.55 -17.40 19.17
C PRO A 4 28.64 -16.17 19.05
N ASN A 5 29.19 -15.00 18.71
CA ASN A 5 28.47 -13.74 18.50
C ASN A 5 28.67 -13.17 17.08
N SER A 6 29.09 -13.98 16.12
CA SER A 6 29.28 -13.52 14.74
C SER A 6 27.91 -13.25 14.11
N LEU A 7 27.62 -11.98 13.79
CA LEU A 7 26.35 -11.55 13.16
C LEU A 7 26.38 -11.63 11.62
N TYR A 8 27.52 -12.05 11.05
CA TYR A 8 27.74 -12.20 9.60
C TYR A 8 28.72 -13.35 9.32
N GLY A 9 28.80 -13.81 8.07
CA GLY A 9 29.66 -14.92 7.66
C GLY A 9 28.94 -16.27 7.54
N PRO A 10 29.65 -17.39 7.31
CA PRO A 10 29.06 -18.71 7.15
C PRO A 10 28.60 -19.23 8.52
N LEU A 11 27.41 -18.78 8.94
CA LEU A 11 26.74 -19.24 10.16
C LEU A 11 25.80 -20.39 9.82
N ASP A 12 25.72 -21.37 10.73
CA ASP A 12 24.67 -22.37 10.70
C ASP A 12 23.76 -22.17 11.94
N PRO A 13 22.71 -21.33 11.82
CA PRO A 13 21.94 -20.89 12.97
C PRO A 13 21.22 -22.03 13.69
N ALA A 14 20.99 -23.18 13.05
CA ALA A 14 20.28 -24.28 13.69
C ALA A 14 21.18 -25.06 14.69
N PRO A 15 22.36 -25.58 14.29
CA PRO A 15 23.38 -26.07 15.22
C PRO A 15 23.79 -25.03 16.26
N ASP A 16 23.99 -23.78 15.86
CA ASP A 16 24.39 -22.70 16.78
C ASP A 16 23.32 -22.44 17.86
N ALA A 17 22.04 -22.67 17.54
CA ALA A 17 20.92 -22.59 18.48
C ALA A 17 20.66 -23.91 19.26
N GLY A 18 21.54 -24.91 19.14
CA GLY A 18 21.46 -26.17 19.90
C GLY A 18 20.60 -27.26 19.27
N TRP A 19 20.22 -27.14 18.00
CA TRP A 19 19.48 -28.21 17.30
C TRP A 19 20.42 -29.32 16.82
N SER A 20 20.31 -30.51 17.42
CA SER A 20 21.09 -31.70 17.02
C SER A 20 20.59 -32.34 15.72
N THR A 21 19.31 -32.17 15.40
CA THR A 21 18.67 -32.63 14.15
C THR A 21 17.80 -31.52 13.58
N ALA A 22 18.43 -30.59 12.87
CA ALA A 22 17.74 -29.45 12.29
C ALA A 22 16.80 -29.88 11.14
N PRO A 23 15.52 -29.45 11.12
CA PRO A 23 14.66 -29.62 9.97
C PRO A 23 15.13 -28.75 8.78
N PRO A 24 14.60 -28.96 7.56
CA PRO A 24 14.86 -28.08 6.43
C PRO A 24 14.60 -26.61 6.77
N ARG A 25 15.51 -25.74 6.32
CA ARG A 25 15.42 -24.29 6.60
C ARG A 25 14.24 -23.68 5.85
N MET A 26 13.43 -22.90 6.57
CA MET A 26 12.34 -22.11 6.02
C MET A 26 12.66 -20.62 6.13
N GLY A 27 12.15 -19.81 5.21
CA GLY A 27 12.35 -18.36 5.21
C GLY A 27 11.12 -17.62 4.71
N PHE A 28 10.99 -16.35 5.09
CA PHE A 28 9.94 -15.45 4.65
C PHE A 28 10.56 -14.13 4.17
N PHE A 29 10.25 -13.72 2.95
CA PHE A 29 10.70 -12.44 2.39
C PHE A 29 9.51 -11.48 2.34
N THR A 30 9.63 -10.35 3.05
CA THR A 30 8.62 -9.28 3.02
C THR A 30 9.15 -8.15 2.16
N ASP A 31 8.62 -8.00 0.95
CA ASP A 31 8.96 -6.85 0.10
C ASP A 31 8.16 -5.61 0.55
N THR A 32 8.84 -4.66 1.18
CA THR A 32 8.22 -3.43 1.65
C THR A 32 7.95 -2.42 0.53
N SER A 33 8.53 -2.60 -0.65
CA SER A 33 8.30 -1.69 -1.79
C SER A 33 6.89 -1.82 -2.38
N VAL A 34 6.23 -2.97 -2.19
CA VAL A 34 4.84 -3.25 -2.62
C VAL A 34 3.85 -3.25 -1.46
N CYS A 35 4.32 -3.11 -0.22
CA CYS A 35 3.46 -3.08 0.97
C CYS A 35 2.61 -1.82 0.98
N ILE A 36 1.28 -1.98 0.95
CA ILE A 36 0.32 -0.87 0.98
C ILE A 36 -0.13 -0.49 2.40
N GLY A 37 0.44 -1.11 3.44
CA GLY A 37 0.09 -0.82 4.83
C GLY A 37 -1.31 -1.29 5.27
N CYS A 38 -1.92 -2.29 4.62
CA CYS A 38 -3.30 -2.72 4.94
C CYS A 38 -3.50 -3.35 6.34
N LYS A 39 -2.42 -3.62 7.09
CA LYS A 39 -2.41 -4.33 8.39
C LYS A 39 -3.09 -5.72 8.41
N ALA A 40 -3.44 -6.29 7.26
CA ALA A 40 -4.08 -7.61 7.17
C ALA A 40 -3.19 -8.73 7.75
N CYS A 41 -1.87 -8.61 7.62
CA CYS A 41 -0.93 -9.56 8.21
C CYS A 41 -0.92 -9.57 9.74
N GLU A 42 -1.30 -8.46 10.40
CA GLU A 42 -1.47 -8.43 11.86
C GLU A 42 -2.73 -9.20 12.26
N VAL A 43 -3.85 -8.91 11.60
CA VAL A 43 -5.14 -9.56 11.86
C VAL A 43 -5.04 -11.07 11.61
N ALA A 44 -4.46 -11.48 10.49
CA ALA A 44 -4.26 -12.89 10.16
C ALA A 44 -3.37 -13.61 11.18
N CYS A 45 -2.32 -12.95 11.68
CA CYS A 45 -1.46 -13.51 12.71
C CYS A 45 -2.24 -13.77 14.00
N LYS A 46 -3.10 -12.84 14.41
CA LYS A 46 -3.92 -13.00 15.62
C LYS A 46 -4.96 -14.09 15.44
N GLU A 47 -5.70 -14.06 14.33
CA GLU A 47 -6.76 -15.03 14.03
C GLU A 47 -6.21 -16.47 14.01
N TRP A 48 -5.12 -16.69 13.27
CA TRP A 48 -4.54 -18.02 13.14
C TRP A 48 -4.01 -18.58 14.46
N ASN A 49 -3.42 -17.72 15.30
CA ASN A 49 -2.78 -18.15 16.55
C ASN A 49 -3.66 -17.96 17.80
N GLY A 50 -4.90 -17.48 17.65
CA GLY A 50 -5.79 -17.18 18.77
C GLY A 50 -5.24 -16.11 19.72
N VAL A 51 -4.44 -15.16 19.21
CA VAL A 51 -3.81 -14.12 20.06
C VAL A 51 -4.87 -13.10 20.49
N PRO A 52 -4.97 -12.78 21.80
CA PRO A 52 -5.96 -11.82 22.28
C PRO A 52 -5.84 -10.42 21.64
N GLY A 53 -6.98 -9.74 21.50
CA GLY A 53 -7.02 -8.32 21.13
C GLY A 53 -6.38 -7.43 22.21
N SER A 54 -5.82 -6.29 21.81
CA SER A 54 -5.09 -5.37 22.70
C SER A 54 -5.72 -3.98 22.81
N GLY A 55 -7.04 -3.87 22.63
CA GLY A 55 -7.75 -2.58 22.54
C GLY A 55 -7.72 -1.96 21.14
N LEU A 56 -8.45 -0.86 20.94
CA LEU A 56 -8.56 -0.11 19.68
C LEU A 56 -8.17 1.37 19.89
N ASP A 57 -7.04 1.60 20.54
CA ASP A 57 -6.61 2.95 20.89
C ASP A 57 -6.17 3.72 19.64
N LEU A 58 -6.73 4.91 19.45
CA LEU A 58 -6.30 5.84 18.41
C LEU A 58 -5.22 6.76 18.98
N LEU A 59 -3.96 6.47 18.65
CA LEU A 59 -2.82 7.19 19.23
C LEU A 59 -2.67 8.64 18.70
N GLY A 60 -3.32 8.97 17.58
CA GLY A 60 -3.30 10.32 16.99
C GLY A 60 -1.96 10.75 16.40
N MET A 61 -0.93 9.91 16.48
CA MET A 61 0.42 10.22 15.99
C MET A 61 0.71 9.66 14.60
N SER A 62 0.03 8.57 14.20
CA SER A 62 0.14 7.96 12.88
C SER A 62 -1.03 6.98 12.64
N TYR A 63 -1.06 6.33 11.46
CA TYR A 63 -1.95 5.19 11.19
C TYR A 63 -1.52 3.89 11.91
N ASP A 64 -0.40 3.93 12.64
CA ASP A 64 0.02 2.84 13.49
C ASP A 64 -0.66 2.87 14.87
N ASN A 65 -1.81 2.23 14.97
CA ASN A 65 -2.51 2.03 16.25
C ASN A 65 -2.00 0.84 17.07
N THR A 66 -1.03 0.08 16.55
CA THR A 66 -0.46 -1.08 17.27
C THR A 66 0.68 -0.63 18.18
N GLY A 67 1.45 0.37 17.74
CA GLY A 67 2.49 1.07 18.50
C GLY A 67 3.76 0.24 18.67
N ALA A 68 3.67 -0.93 19.30
CA ALA A 68 4.81 -1.81 19.54
C ALA A 68 4.41 -3.30 19.54
N LEU A 69 5.42 -4.16 19.36
CA LEU A 69 5.28 -5.59 19.63
C LEU A 69 5.07 -5.82 21.14
N THR A 70 4.16 -6.72 21.46
CA THR A 70 3.82 -7.09 22.85
C THR A 70 3.55 -8.59 22.92
N ALA A 71 3.25 -9.10 24.13
CA ALA A 71 2.77 -10.46 24.31
C ALA A 71 1.50 -10.79 23.48
N ASN A 72 0.73 -9.78 23.07
CA ASN A 72 -0.52 -9.92 22.29
C ASN A 72 -0.44 -9.29 20.87
N SER A 73 0.75 -8.86 20.43
CA SER A 73 1.00 -8.26 19.12
C SER A 73 2.31 -8.77 18.56
N TRP A 74 2.29 -9.94 17.90
CA TRP A 74 3.51 -10.64 17.41
C TRP A 74 3.93 -10.21 16.01
N ARG A 75 3.01 -9.61 15.25
CA ARG A 75 3.27 -8.95 13.98
C ARG A 75 2.78 -7.52 14.05
N HIS A 76 3.51 -6.65 13.37
CA HIS A 76 3.30 -5.21 13.41
C HIS A 76 3.73 -4.57 12.09
N VAL A 77 2.87 -3.71 11.56
CA VAL A 77 3.09 -2.82 10.42
C VAL A 77 3.31 -1.42 11.00
N ALA A 78 4.57 -0.99 10.97
CA ALA A 78 4.96 0.35 11.36
C ALA A 78 4.75 1.34 10.21
N PHE A 79 4.14 2.49 10.51
CA PHE A 79 4.01 3.61 9.59
C PHE A 79 5.08 4.64 9.94
N ILE A 80 6.07 4.79 9.05
CA ILE A 80 7.21 5.67 9.28
C ILE A 80 7.27 6.69 8.14
N GLU A 81 6.77 7.89 8.39
CA GLU A 81 6.93 9.01 7.47
C GLU A 81 8.39 9.47 7.48
N GLN A 82 8.97 9.59 6.30
CA GLN A 82 10.34 10.05 6.14
C GLN A 82 10.31 11.34 5.34
N PRO A 83 10.71 12.50 5.92
CA PRO A 83 10.86 13.72 5.16
C PRO A 83 12.01 13.52 4.18
N ARG A 84 11.66 13.18 2.94
CA ARG A 84 12.56 13.22 1.80
C ARG A 84 12.36 14.58 1.13
N PRO A 85 13.42 15.22 0.61
CA PRO A 85 13.22 16.22 -0.40
C PRO A 85 12.29 15.60 -1.44
N ALA A 86 11.14 16.24 -1.70
CA ALA A 86 10.41 15.93 -2.92
C ALA A 86 11.44 16.13 -4.02
N GLY A 87 11.93 15.05 -4.64
CA GLY A 87 12.84 15.19 -5.77
C GLY A 87 12.16 15.99 -6.88
N HIS A 88 12.69 15.98 -8.09
CA HIS A 88 11.97 16.51 -9.26
C HIS A 88 10.71 15.71 -9.64
N ARG A 89 10.07 14.99 -8.71
CA ARG A 89 8.73 14.46 -8.90
C ARG A 89 7.76 15.61 -8.62
N ALA A 90 7.10 16.04 -9.68
CA ALA A 90 5.84 16.76 -9.54
C ALA A 90 4.96 15.99 -8.53
N PRO A 91 4.29 16.67 -7.58
CA PRO A 91 3.27 16.05 -6.75
C PRO A 91 2.37 15.18 -7.63
N PRO A 92 1.89 14.01 -7.16
CA PRO A 92 1.06 13.11 -7.98
C PRO A 92 -0.19 13.77 -8.58
N PHE A 93 -0.55 14.94 -8.06
CA PHE A 93 -1.70 15.76 -8.41
C PHE A 93 -1.32 17.21 -8.76
N ALA A 94 -0.02 17.50 -8.99
CA ALA A 94 0.37 18.83 -9.44
C ALA A 94 -0.13 19.06 -10.88
N GLY A 95 -0.97 20.08 -11.04
CA GLY A 95 -1.63 20.38 -12.31
C GLY A 95 -2.94 19.63 -12.54
N THR A 96 -3.37 18.75 -11.62
CA THR A 96 -4.73 18.21 -11.68
C THR A 96 -5.73 19.24 -11.14
N PRO A 97 -6.93 19.33 -11.72
CA PRO A 97 -8.00 20.18 -11.20
C PRO A 97 -8.26 19.89 -9.72
N THR A 98 -8.23 20.93 -8.88
CA THR A 98 -8.57 20.84 -7.44
C THR A 98 -10.05 21.11 -7.16
N ASP A 99 -10.81 21.34 -8.22
CA ASP A 99 -12.24 21.64 -8.17
C ASP A 99 -13.02 20.39 -7.71
N GLY A 100 -14.31 20.57 -7.42
CA GLY A 100 -15.18 19.46 -7.06
C GLY A 100 -15.16 18.32 -8.11
N PRO A 101 -15.45 17.07 -7.71
CA PRO A 101 -15.40 15.90 -8.59
C PRO A 101 -16.38 15.96 -9.77
N VAL A 102 -17.31 16.90 -9.76
CA VAL A 102 -18.30 17.16 -10.83
C VAL A 102 -17.96 18.38 -11.69
N SER A 103 -16.79 18.99 -11.51
CA SER A 103 -16.40 20.15 -12.33
C SER A 103 -16.09 19.73 -13.77
N ALA A 104 -16.26 20.68 -14.70
CA ALA A 104 -15.90 20.50 -16.10
C ALA A 104 -14.43 20.11 -16.28
N ALA A 105 -13.53 20.71 -15.48
CA ALA A 105 -12.11 20.47 -15.52
C ALA A 105 -11.77 19.06 -15.02
N SER A 106 -12.33 18.65 -13.87
CA SER A 106 -12.14 17.31 -13.30
C SER A 106 -12.67 16.22 -14.25
N ALA A 107 -13.83 16.45 -14.87
CA ALA A 107 -14.42 15.53 -15.85
C ALA A 107 -13.57 15.38 -17.12
N ALA A 108 -12.99 16.48 -17.62
CA ALA A 108 -12.11 16.45 -18.79
C ALA A 108 -10.83 15.63 -18.52
N VAL A 109 -10.22 15.81 -17.34
CA VAL A 109 -9.01 15.08 -16.95
C VAL A 109 -9.31 13.59 -16.75
N ALA A 110 -10.40 13.24 -16.07
CA ALA A 110 -10.81 11.84 -15.88
C ALA A 110 -11.09 11.10 -17.20
N ALA A 111 -11.65 11.78 -18.21
CA ALA A 111 -11.87 11.19 -19.53
C ALA A 111 -10.54 10.85 -20.26
N GLY A 112 -9.46 11.59 -19.96
CA GLY A 112 -8.13 11.36 -20.52
C GLY A 112 -7.29 10.30 -19.80
N THR A 113 -7.69 9.84 -18.61
CA THR A 113 -6.94 8.85 -17.82
C THR A 113 -7.33 7.39 -18.09
N SER A 114 -8.40 7.15 -18.86
CA SER A 114 -8.81 5.81 -19.28
C SER A 114 -7.85 5.24 -20.33
N GLY A 115 -6.70 4.72 -19.90
CA GLY A 115 -5.87 3.85 -20.74
C GLY A 115 -6.55 2.49 -20.99
N ARG A 116 -6.07 1.73 -21.98
CA ARG A 116 -6.50 0.34 -22.27
C ARG A 116 -6.57 -0.48 -20.98
N THR A 117 -7.77 -0.81 -20.50
CA THR A 117 -8.02 -1.58 -19.27
C THR A 117 -7.67 -3.07 -19.38
N GLY A 118 -7.00 -3.50 -20.46
CA GLY A 118 -6.63 -4.89 -20.69
C GLY A 118 -7.80 -5.85 -20.96
N THR A 119 -9.04 -5.36 -20.96
CA THR A 119 -10.24 -6.15 -21.25
C THR A 119 -10.73 -5.82 -22.66
N ASP A 120 -10.54 -6.70 -23.63
CA ASP A 120 -11.12 -6.57 -24.97
C ASP A 120 -12.62 -6.91 -24.90
N PRO A 121 -13.56 -6.09 -25.40
CA PRO A 121 -13.42 -4.96 -26.32
C PRO A 121 -13.36 -3.61 -25.58
N GLY A 122 -12.15 -3.22 -25.15
CA GLY A 122 -11.95 -2.17 -24.14
C GLY A 122 -12.76 -0.91 -24.38
N LEU A 123 -13.28 -0.32 -23.29
CA LEU A 123 -13.97 0.95 -23.38
C LEU A 123 -13.06 1.96 -24.11
N PRO A 124 -13.54 2.66 -25.15
CA PRO A 124 -12.74 3.67 -25.80
C PRO A 124 -12.35 4.74 -24.79
N THR A 125 -11.17 5.33 -24.97
CA THR A 125 -10.75 6.53 -24.24
C THR A 125 -11.85 7.58 -24.32
N GLY A 126 -12.25 8.15 -23.17
CA GLY A 126 -13.30 9.16 -23.13
C GLY A 126 -12.89 10.43 -23.89
N ALA A 127 -13.86 11.16 -24.45
CA ALA A 127 -13.62 12.44 -25.10
C ALA A 127 -13.59 13.57 -24.05
N PRO A 128 -12.44 14.22 -23.79
CA PRO A 128 -12.32 15.22 -22.70
C PRO A 128 -13.28 16.40 -22.83
N SER A 129 -13.48 16.89 -24.06
CA SER A 129 -14.40 18.00 -24.33
C SER A 129 -15.87 17.61 -24.17
N ALA A 130 -16.23 16.36 -24.47
CA ALA A 130 -17.60 15.87 -24.26
C ALA A 130 -17.89 15.68 -22.77
N ALA A 131 -16.95 15.12 -22.00
CA ALA A 131 -17.07 14.95 -20.56
C ALA A 131 -17.19 16.31 -19.84
N ALA A 132 -16.41 17.32 -20.26
CA ALA A 132 -16.53 18.68 -19.74
C ALA A 132 -17.93 19.27 -19.95
N ARG A 133 -18.51 19.10 -21.16
CA ARG A 133 -19.86 19.60 -21.48
C ARG A 133 -20.94 18.92 -20.68
N MET A 134 -20.85 17.59 -20.51
CA MET A 134 -21.79 16.81 -19.70
C MET A 134 -21.79 17.27 -18.24
N ALA A 135 -20.62 17.57 -17.68
CA ALA A 135 -20.49 18.09 -16.32
C ALA A 135 -21.11 19.49 -16.12
N THR A 136 -21.18 20.31 -17.18
CA THR A 136 -21.80 21.64 -17.16
C THR A 136 -23.28 21.67 -17.52
N GLY A 137 -23.87 20.54 -17.94
CA GLY A 137 -25.30 20.45 -18.31
C GLY A 137 -25.69 21.11 -19.64
N GLY A 138 -24.78 21.22 -20.62
CA GLY A 138 -25.09 21.80 -21.95
C GLY A 138 -26.05 20.93 -22.77
N PRO A 139 -26.82 21.49 -23.73
CA PRO A 139 -27.85 20.76 -24.45
C PRO A 139 -27.25 19.65 -25.31
N ALA A 140 -27.91 18.48 -25.31
CA ALA A 140 -27.60 17.39 -26.21
C ALA A 140 -28.07 17.80 -27.62
N ASP A 141 -27.17 18.34 -28.44
CA ASP A 141 -27.45 18.55 -29.86
C ASP A 141 -27.68 17.17 -30.50
N GLY A 142 -28.94 16.91 -30.83
CA GLY A 142 -29.35 15.75 -31.60
C GLY A 142 -28.62 15.75 -32.94
N ALA A 143 -27.82 14.72 -33.16
CA ALA A 143 -27.35 14.38 -34.49
C ALA A 143 -28.46 13.56 -35.21
N PRO A 144 -28.66 13.77 -36.52
CA PRO A 144 -29.67 13.06 -37.31
C PRO A 144 -29.40 11.55 -37.43
#